data_AF-A0A098M3F3-F1
#
_entry.id   AF-A0A098M3F3-F1
#
_cell.length_a   1.000
_cell.length_b   1.000
_cell.length_c   1.000
_cell.angle_alpha   90.00
_cell.angle_beta   90.00
_cell.angle_gamma   90.00
#
_symmetry.space_group_name_H-M   'P 1'
#
loop_
_entity.id
_entity.type
_entity.pdbx_description
1 polymer ?
#
loop_
_entity_poly.entity_id
_entity_poly.type
_entity_poly.pdbx_seq_one_letter_code
_entity_poly.pdbx_strand_id
1 'polypeptide(L)'
;MTLTPQQIRTQVMDYLEATECSIIEKSPHHVTVKLSPRADRMLTDRPYYWGFVERTGVVPETLSFNFVFDPEKYDEMTNPSSSAPGTAPASNPQDSILSRYFGVAPTAPWLGPGMIRREDIIYGSKRLRQIWTAAQDEGKCLYLFEEPGARQRTTLFSASYEPWLGVCFKVEMTCDLKCEQLNFIGISLASGVIVDHFEKKLTLGSLQLTPRLPENVHIKPYEMSPTVGTERLEAYLTSKLAELDYSWAEEARERLRLELAIIDVYYEEMLKEPDEEKRLAVEEQYSRRHKETVWQYEPKVTVSAITYGLFHLRST
;
A
#
# COMPACT_ATOMS: atom_id res chain seq x y z
N MET A 1 -0.91 15.76 4.37
CA MET A 1 0.05 15.31 5.41
C MET A 1 1.31 14.85 4.71
N THR A 2 2.47 15.39 5.08
CA THR A 2 3.78 14.97 4.53
C THR A 2 4.49 14.11 5.58
N LEU A 3 5.01 12.94 5.17
CA LEU A 3 5.83 12.09 6.05
C LEU A 3 7.24 12.67 6.15
N THR A 4 7.83 12.63 7.36
CA THR A 4 9.22 13.07 7.55
C THR A 4 10.20 12.02 7.01
N PRO A 5 11.42 12.40 6.59
CA PRO A 5 12.43 11.45 6.13
C PRO A 5 12.76 10.34 7.14
N GLN A 6 12.71 10.66 8.43
CA GLN A 6 12.90 9.70 9.52
C GLN A 6 11.77 8.65 9.57
N GLN A 7 10.51 9.06 9.39
CA GLN A 7 9.37 8.13 9.35
C GLN A 7 9.46 7.22 8.12
N ILE A 8 9.82 7.78 6.96
CA ILE A 8 10.01 7.01 5.72
C ILE A 8 11.10 5.96 5.92
N ARG A 9 12.23 6.38 6.50
CA ARG A 9 13.33 5.48 6.84
C ARG A 9 12.87 4.34 7.75
N THR A 10 12.14 4.62 8.83
CA THR A 10 11.64 3.58 9.74
C THR A 10 10.78 2.58 8.99
N GLN A 11 9.81 3.04 8.20
CA GLN A 11 8.94 2.14 7.43
C GLN A 11 9.70 1.29 6.40
N VAL A 12 10.68 1.87 5.70
CA VAL A 12 11.52 1.13 4.76
C VAL A 12 12.40 0.12 5.47
N MET A 13 12.96 0.46 6.63
CA MET A 13 13.73 -0.47 7.46
C MET A 13 12.86 -1.64 7.93
N ASP A 14 11.66 -1.37 8.44
CA ASP A 14 10.71 -2.40 8.88
C ASP A 14 10.39 -3.38 7.74
N TYR A 15 10.17 -2.87 6.52
CA TYR A 15 9.95 -3.70 5.34
C TYR A 15 11.18 -4.54 4.97
N LEU A 16 12.38 -3.95 5.00
CA LEU A 16 13.62 -4.67 4.67
C LEU A 16 13.94 -5.77 5.69
N GLU A 17 13.68 -5.51 6.97
CA GLU A 17 13.82 -6.50 8.05
C GLU A 17 12.77 -7.61 7.92
N ALA A 18 11.50 -7.26 7.67
CA ALA A 18 10.41 -8.23 7.49
C ALA A 18 10.59 -9.12 6.25
N THR A 19 11.24 -8.62 5.21
CA THR A 19 11.55 -9.39 3.98
C THR A 19 12.90 -10.10 4.04
N GLU A 20 13.58 -10.08 5.19
CA GLU A 20 14.88 -10.72 5.41
C GLU A 20 15.96 -10.26 4.41
N CYS A 21 15.95 -8.96 4.06
CA CYS A 21 16.99 -8.39 3.20
C CYS A 21 18.32 -8.27 3.94
N SER A 22 19.43 -8.49 3.23
CA SER A 22 20.78 -8.36 3.80
C SER A 22 21.24 -6.91 3.80
N ILE A 23 21.20 -6.28 4.97
CA ILE A 23 21.65 -4.89 5.18
C ILE A 23 23.19 -4.87 5.20
N ILE A 24 23.79 -4.12 4.29
CA ILE A 24 25.25 -3.98 4.15
C ILE A 24 25.74 -2.78 4.95
N GLU A 25 25.05 -1.65 4.85
CA GLU A 25 25.42 -0.39 5.51
C GLU A 25 24.18 0.34 6.04
N LYS A 26 24.28 0.87 7.26
CA LYS A 26 23.22 1.64 7.92
C LYS A 26 23.78 2.99 8.37
N SER A 27 23.47 4.05 7.64
CA SER A 27 23.78 5.44 7.98
C SER A 27 22.48 6.19 8.25
N PRO A 28 22.43 7.28 9.04
CA PRO A 28 21.21 8.07 9.27
C PRO A 28 20.55 8.63 7.99
N HIS A 29 21.33 8.83 6.92
CA HIS A 29 20.84 9.44 5.66
C HIS A 29 20.67 8.44 4.52
N HIS A 30 21.34 7.28 4.58
CA HIS A 30 21.26 6.24 3.55
C HIS A 30 21.34 4.82 4.11
N VAL A 31 20.79 3.86 3.38
CA VAL A 31 20.85 2.43 3.70
C VAL A 31 21.23 1.66 2.45
N THR A 32 22.35 0.95 2.52
CA THR A 32 22.79 0.04 1.46
C THR A 32 22.33 -1.37 1.80
N VAL A 33 21.52 -1.95 0.92
CA VAL A 33 20.91 -3.27 1.15
C VAL A 33 21.01 -4.13 -0.11
N LYS A 34 21.29 -5.42 0.08
CA LYS A 34 21.09 -6.44 -0.94
C LYS A 34 19.73 -7.11 -0.69
N LEU A 35 18.87 -7.06 -1.69
CA LEU A 35 17.49 -7.53 -1.57
C LEU A 35 17.44 -9.05 -1.39
N SER A 36 16.44 -9.52 -0.65
CA SER A 36 16.10 -10.95 -0.61
C SER A 36 15.41 -11.38 -1.91
N PRO A 37 15.38 -12.68 -2.25
CA PRO A 37 14.66 -13.17 -3.42
C PRO A 37 13.17 -12.79 -3.45
N ARG A 38 12.56 -12.67 -2.26
CA ARG A 38 11.17 -12.23 -2.09
C ARG A 38 11.02 -10.75 -2.42
N ALA A 39 11.83 -9.89 -1.81
CA ALA A 39 11.80 -8.45 -2.05
C ALA A 39 12.18 -8.09 -3.49
N ASP A 40 13.16 -8.77 -4.09
CA ASP A 40 13.61 -8.50 -5.48
C ASP A 40 12.51 -8.83 -6.50
N ARG A 41 11.70 -9.88 -6.30
CA ARG A 41 10.53 -10.16 -7.17
C ARG A 41 9.48 -9.07 -7.13
N MET A 42 9.22 -8.50 -5.96
CA MET A 42 8.17 -7.50 -5.76
C MET A 42 8.61 -6.10 -6.16
N LEU A 43 9.88 -5.76 -5.88
CA LEU A 43 10.41 -4.43 -6.14
C LEU A 43 11.01 -4.31 -7.54
N THR A 44 11.56 -5.39 -8.10
CA THR A 44 12.26 -5.34 -9.38
C THR A 44 11.42 -6.00 -10.46
N ASP A 45 11.14 -5.24 -11.53
CA ASP A 45 10.38 -5.71 -12.67
C ASP A 45 11.27 -6.57 -13.59
N ARG A 46 11.63 -7.77 -13.11
CA ARG A 46 12.55 -8.70 -13.78
C ARG A 46 11.90 -10.08 -14.04
N PRO A 47 10.74 -10.16 -14.71
CA PRO A 47 10.00 -11.42 -14.89
C PRO A 47 10.82 -12.48 -15.66
N TYR A 48 11.59 -12.08 -16.67
CA TYR A 48 12.42 -13.02 -17.45
C TYR A 48 13.53 -13.67 -16.63
N TYR A 49 14.15 -12.91 -15.72
CA TYR A 49 15.20 -13.41 -14.85
C TYR A 49 14.65 -14.45 -13.87
N TRP A 50 13.54 -14.11 -13.19
CA TRP A 50 12.88 -15.03 -12.26
C TRP A 50 12.38 -16.27 -12.97
N GLY A 51 11.79 -16.13 -14.15
CA GLY A 51 11.38 -17.27 -14.96
C GLY A 51 12.56 -18.15 -15.41
N PHE A 52 13.76 -17.61 -15.61
CA PHE A 52 14.96 -18.40 -15.88
C PHE A 52 15.47 -19.13 -14.64
N VAL A 53 15.56 -18.43 -13.50
CA VAL A 53 15.98 -19.00 -12.22
C VAL A 53 15.08 -20.17 -11.82
N GLU A 54 13.76 -20.01 -11.95
CA GLU A 54 12.78 -21.06 -11.62
C GLU A 54 12.88 -22.27 -12.54
N ARG A 55 13.16 -22.07 -13.84
CA ARG A 55 13.33 -23.17 -14.81
C ARG A 55 14.65 -23.91 -14.65
N THR A 56 15.70 -23.21 -14.26
CA THR A 56 17.05 -23.78 -14.20
C THR A 56 17.47 -24.23 -12.80
N GLY A 57 16.76 -23.80 -11.76
CA GLY A 57 17.08 -24.12 -10.37
C GLY A 57 18.38 -23.49 -9.86
N VAL A 58 18.92 -22.50 -10.58
CA VAL A 58 20.15 -21.79 -10.21
C VAL A 58 19.90 -20.93 -8.96
N VAL A 59 20.93 -20.73 -8.13
CA VAL A 59 20.85 -19.86 -6.96
C VAL A 59 20.54 -18.42 -7.41
N PRO A 60 19.50 -17.76 -6.88
CA PRO A 60 19.13 -16.41 -7.31
C PRO A 60 20.17 -15.37 -6.89
N GLU A 61 20.71 -14.65 -7.87
CA GLU A 61 21.40 -13.37 -7.74
C GLU A 61 20.41 -12.20 -7.70
N THR A 62 20.28 -11.58 -6.52
CA THR A 62 19.41 -10.42 -6.28
C THR A 62 20.15 -9.10 -6.42
N LEU A 63 19.41 -8.02 -6.68
CA LEU A 63 19.98 -6.68 -6.82
C LEU A 63 20.32 -6.05 -5.47
N SER A 64 21.31 -5.15 -5.51
CA SER A 64 21.71 -4.30 -4.39
C SER A 64 21.29 -2.85 -4.66
N PHE A 65 20.72 -2.21 -3.65
CA PHE A 65 20.29 -0.82 -3.71
C PHE A 65 20.94 -0.01 -2.59
N ASN A 66 21.17 1.27 -2.87
CA ASN A 66 21.48 2.27 -1.88
C ASN A 66 20.30 3.25 -1.82
N PHE A 67 19.54 3.13 -0.74
CA PHE A 67 18.37 3.95 -0.48
C PHE A 67 18.77 5.21 0.26
N VAL A 68 18.62 6.36 -0.37
CA VAL A 68 18.97 7.66 0.19
C VAL A 68 17.70 8.38 0.62
N PHE A 69 17.60 8.73 1.90
CA PHE A 69 16.41 9.38 2.47
C PHE A 69 16.54 10.91 2.48
N ASP A 70 17.77 11.42 2.58
CA ASP A 70 18.09 12.84 2.51
C ASP A 70 19.14 13.05 1.40
N PRO A 71 18.73 13.37 0.16
CA PRO A 71 19.65 13.53 -0.97
C PRO A 71 20.72 14.60 -0.73
N GLU A 72 20.33 15.77 -0.20
CA GLU A 72 21.23 16.90 0.04
C GLU A 72 22.39 16.53 0.98
N LYS A 73 22.09 15.92 2.13
CA LYS A 73 23.10 15.50 3.11
C LYS A 73 23.96 14.34 2.62
N TYR A 74 23.37 13.44 1.84
CA TYR A 74 24.11 12.33 1.25
C TYR A 74 25.10 12.82 0.19
N ASP A 75 24.71 13.81 -0.62
CA ASP A 75 25.57 14.43 -1.63
C ASP A 75 26.72 15.21 -0.98
N GLU A 76 26.46 15.94 0.12
CA GLU A 76 27.51 16.58 0.92
C GLU A 76 28.52 15.57 1.51
N MET A 77 28.03 14.41 1.97
CA MET A 77 28.87 13.36 2.55
C MET A 77 29.71 12.62 1.50
N THR A 78 29.18 12.44 0.30
CA THR A 78 29.85 11.69 -0.78
C THR A 78 30.74 12.55 -1.68
N ASN A 79 30.41 13.84 -1.83
CA ASN A 79 31.20 14.82 -2.58
C ASN A 79 31.58 16.04 -1.71
N PRO A 80 32.54 15.91 -0.79
CA PRO A 80 32.99 17.03 0.04
C PRO A 80 33.73 18.15 -0.73
N SER A 81 33.96 18.00 -2.05
CA SER A 81 34.70 18.95 -2.90
C SER A 81 33.83 19.98 -3.64
N SER A 82 32.50 19.88 -3.57
CA SER A 82 31.59 20.84 -4.23
C SER A 82 31.10 22.00 -3.35
N SER A 83 31.48 22.02 -2.06
CA SER A 83 30.97 23.01 -1.07
C SER A 83 32.08 23.71 -0.29
N ALA A 84 33.12 24.22 -0.96
CA ALA A 84 34.07 25.16 -0.38
C ALA A 84 33.99 26.54 -1.09
N PRO A 85 33.74 27.65 -0.37
CA PRO A 85 33.87 28.97 -0.95
C PRO A 85 35.36 29.36 -1.01
N GLY A 86 35.94 29.23 -2.21
CA GLY A 86 37.14 29.96 -2.65
C GLY A 86 38.51 29.42 -2.24
N THR A 87 39.17 28.68 -3.13
CA THR A 87 40.58 28.94 -3.53
C THR A 87 40.98 28.18 -4.80
N ALA A 88 41.36 28.93 -5.85
CA ALA A 88 41.99 28.56 -7.14
C ALA A 88 41.21 27.67 -8.15
N PRO A 89 41.30 27.93 -9.47
CA PRO A 89 40.45 27.31 -10.48
C PRO A 89 40.97 25.90 -10.82
N ALA A 90 40.41 24.88 -10.18
CA ALA A 90 40.52 23.51 -10.66
C ALA A 90 39.53 23.35 -11.83
N SER A 91 40.09 23.07 -13.01
CA SER A 91 39.41 22.86 -14.29
C SER A 91 38.10 22.08 -14.16
N ASN A 92 37.02 22.61 -14.76
CA ASN A 92 35.80 21.86 -15.00
C ASN A 92 36.14 20.48 -15.60
N PRO A 93 35.56 19.36 -15.14
CA PRO A 93 35.73 18.06 -15.80
C PRO A 93 35.19 18.05 -17.25
N GLN A 94 34.41 19.06 -17.62
CA GLN A 94 33.97 19.37 -18.98
C GLN A 94 35.08 19.95 -19.88
N ASP A 95 36.19 20.42 -19.31
CA ASP A 95 37.32 21.02 -20.03
C ASP A 95 38.50 20.06 -20.25
N SER A 96 38.39 18.80 -19.81
CA SER A 96 39.35 17.77 -20.21
C SER A 96 39.34 17.62 -21.72
N ILE A 97 40.51 17.76 -22.36
CA ILE A 97 40.68 17.66 -23.82
C ILE A 97 40.08 16.35 -24.35
N LEU A 98 40.12 15.27 -23.56
CA LEU A 98 39.47 14.00 -23.88
C LEU A 98 37.94 14.09 -23.97
N SER A 99 37.28 14.86 -23.08
CA SER A 99 35.82 15.07 -23.11
C SER A 99 35.35 15.85 -24.34
N ARG A 100 36.20 16.74 -24.88
CA ARG A 100 35.90 17.53 -26.09
C ARG A 100 35.98 16.69 -27.37
N TYR A 101 36.87 15.69 -27.41
CA TYR A 101 37.05 14.83 -28.58
C TYR A 101 36.12 13.60 -28.58
N PHE A 102 35.81 13.04 -27.42
CA PHE A 102 35.02 11.81 -27.32
C PHE A 102 33.57 12.02 -26.88
N GLY A 103 33.19 13.26 -26.56
CA GLY A 103 31.91 13.57 -25.90
C GLY A 103 31.90 13.05 -24.45
N VAL A 104 31.07 13.66 -23.60
CA VAL A 104 30.70 13.00 -22.35
C VAL A 104 29.82 11.83 -22.76
N ALA A 105 30.39 10.62 -22.79
CA ALA A 105 29.57 9.43 -22.92
C ALA A 105 28.52 9.52 -21.80
N PRO A 106 27.21 9.60 -22.12
CA PRO A 106 26.22 9.37 -21.07
C PRO A 106 26.60 8.01 -20.51
N THR A 107 26.82 7.94 -19.19
CA THR A 107 26.95 6.64 -18.55
C THR A 107 25.60 5.97 -18.78
N ALA A 108 25.51 5.21 -19.87
CA ALA A 108 24.38 4.32 -20.12
C ALA A 108 24.15 3.59 -18.80
N PRO A 109 22.90 3.41 -18.33
CA PRO A 109 22.66 2.79 -17.05
C PRO A 109 23.29 1.39 -17.08
N TRP A 110 24.45 1.24 -16.44
CA TRP A 110 25.24 0.03 -16.44
C TRP A 110 24.49 -1.01 -15.59
N LEU A 111 23.67 -1.82 -16.25
CA LEU A 111 22.93 -2.93 -15.65
C LEU A 111 23.83 -4.16 -15.59
N GLY A 112 24.41 -4.44 -14.42
CA GLY A 112 25.20 -5.67 -14.16
C GLY A 112 25.11 -6.13 -12.69
N PRO A 113 25.28 -7.43 -12.40
CA PRO A 113 25.32 -7.97 -11.03
C PRO A 113 26.50 -7.39 -10.24
N GLY A 114 26.26 -6.93 -9.00
CA GLY A 114 27.29 -6.34 -8.12
C GLY A 114 27.31 -4.80 -8.08
N MET A 115 26.54 -4.11 -8.92
CA MET A 115 26.37 -2.65 -8.84
C MET A 115 25.32 -2.29 -7.78
N ILE A 116 25.66 -1.37 -6.89
CA ILE A 116 24.74 -0.82 -5.90
C ILE A 116 24.01 0.36 -6.56
N ARG A 117 22.72 0.20 -6.86
CA ARG A 117 21.93 1.26 -7.51
C ARG A 117 21.46 2.27 -6.47
N ARG A 118 21.83 3.55 -6.64
CA ARG A 118 21.27 4.63 -5.82
C ARG A 118 19.82 4.89 -6.20
N GLU A 119 18.96 5.00 -5.20
CA GLU A 119 17.59 5.48 -5.36
C GLU A 119 17.22 6.40 -4.19
N ASP A 120 16.70 7.58 -4.53
CA ASP A 120 16.29 8.57 -3.54
C ASP A 120 14.85 8.28 -3.09
N ILE A 121 14.68 7.90 -1.82
CA ILE A 121 13.40 7.56 -1.20
C ILE A 121 12.87 8.78 -0.45
N ILE A 122 12.19 9.64 -1.19
CA ILE A 122 11.42 10.76 -0.66
C ILE A 122 9.91 10.47 -0.71
N TYR A 123 9.12 11.25 0.04
CA TYR A 123 7.66 11.17 -0.04
C TYR A 123 7.19 11.46 -1.48
N GLY A 124 6.40 10.54 -2.04
CA GLY A 124 5.94 10.61 -3.44
C GLY A 124 6.85 9.94 -4.46
N SER A 125 8.05 9.48 -4.07
CA SER A 125 8.94 8.71 -4.94
C SER A 125 8.28 7.40 -5.43
N LYS A 126 8.61 6.98 -6.65
CA LYS A 126 8.08 5.74 -7.22
C LYS A 126 8.47 4.52 -6.39
N ARG A 127 9.72 4.47 -5.91
CA ARG A 127 10.24 3.36 -5.11
C ARG A 127 9.50 3.23 -3.78
N LEU A 128 9.28 4.34 -3.06
CA LEU A 128 8.53 4.30 -1.81
C LEU A 128 7.13 3.76 -2.01
N ARG A 129 6.44 4.20 -3.07
CA ARG A 129 5.12 3.68 -3.43
C ARG A 129 5.17 2.17 -3.71
N GLN A 130 6.17 1.70 -4.45
CA GLN A 130 6.35 0.26 -4.72
C GLN A 130 6.57 -0.54 -3.44
N ILE A 131 7.37 -0.03 -2.50
CA ILE A 131 7.58 -0.67 -1.19
C ILE A 131 6.27 -0.76 -0.41
N TRP A 132 5.48 0.32 -0.35
CA TRP A 132 4.18 0.29 0.33
C TRP A 132 3.18 -0.65 -0.34
N THR A 133 3.11 -0.65 -1.67
CA THR A 133 2.25 -1.58 -2.40
C THR A 133 2.67 -3.03 -2.15
N ALA A 134 3.96 -3.33 -2.21
CA ALA A 134 4.48 -4.66 -1.90
C ALA A 134 4.17 -5.08 -0.44
N ALA A 135 4.40 -4.19 0.52
CA ALA A 135 4.08 -4.42 1.92
C ALA A 135 2.57 -4.66 2.14
N GLN A 136 1.73 -3.89 1.46
CA GLN A 136 0.28 -4.06 1.51
C GLN A 136 -0.14 -5.39 0.89
N ASP A 137 0.38 -5.74 -0.29
CA ASP A 137 0.06 -6.97 -1.00
C ASP A 137 0.44 -8.21 -0.19
N GLU A 138 1.62 -8.22 0.42
CA GLU A 138 2.07 -9.31 1.28
C GLU A 138 1.35 -9.33 2.64
N GLY A 139 0.90 -8.17 3.14
CA GLY A 139 0.17 -8.03 4.40
C GLY A 139 -1.35 -8.24 4.30
N LYS A 140 -1.89 -8.57 3.12
CA LYS A 140 -3.34 -8.75 2.92
C LYS A 140 -3.92 -9.93 3.70
N CYS A 141 -3.18 -11.04 3.80
CA CYS A 141 -3.66 -12.29 4.36
C CYS A 141 -2.87 -12.67 5.61
N LEU A 142 -3.58 -12.84 6.73
CA LEU A 142 -2.99 -13.24 8.01
C LEU A 142 -3.44 -14.65 8.40
N TYR A 143 -2.53 -15.44 8.95
CA TYR A 143 -2.83 -16.75 9.52
C TYR A 143 -2.17 -16.85 10.88
N LEU A 144 -2.96 -16.66 11.94
CA LEU A 144 -2.46 -16.43 13.30
C LEU A 144 -3.12 -17.36 14.31
N PHE A 145 -2.36 -17.71 15.34
CA PHE A 145 -2.78 -18.51 16.48
C PHE A 145 -2.54 -17.73 17.76
N GLU A 146 -3.47 -17.84 18.71
CA GLU A 146 -3.24 -17.38 20.07
C GLU A 146 -2.07 -18.16 20.70
N GLU A 147 -1.07 -17.46 21.22
CA GLU A 147 0.03 -18.09 21.93
C GLU A 147 -0.48 -18.62 23.28
N PRO A 148 -0.44 -19.95 23.51
CA PRO A 148 -0.85 -20.52 24.77
C PRO A 148 0.15 -20.11 25.84
N GLY A 149 -0.34 -19.53 26.94
CA GLY A 149 0.49 -19.20 28.09
C GLY A 149 1.27 -20.42 28.61
N ALA A 150 2.41 -20.19 29.26
CA ALA A 150 3.37 -21.24 29.64
C ALA A 150 2.74 -22.46 30.35
N ARG A 151 1.66 -22.25 31.12
CA ARG A 151 0.94 -23.33 31.82
C ARG A 151 0.34 -24.38 30.87
N GLN A 152 -0.18 -23.96 29.72
CA GLN A 152 -0.85 -24.85 28.76
C GLN A 152 0.12 -25.81 28.06
N ARG A 153 1.41 -25.46 27.99
CA ARG A 153 2.45 -26.37 27.48
C ARG A 153 2.65 -27.58 28.38
N THR A 154 2.33 -27.46 29.68
CA THR A 154 2.52 -28.53 30.67
C THR A 154 1.23 -29.28 31.00
N THR A 155 0.06 -28.83 30.50
CA THR A 155 -1.22 -29.50 30.80
C THR A 155 -1.38 -30.80 30.01
N LEU A 156 -2.03 -31.78 30.63
CA LEU A 156 -2.35 -33.08 30.00
C LEU A 156 -3.34 -32.96 28.84
N PHE A 157 -4.25 -31.99 28.89
CA PHE A 157 -5.29 -31.80 27.89
C PHE A 157 -4.91 -30.70 26.90
N SER A 158 -5.11 -30.97 25.62
CA SER A 158 -4.91 -29.99 24.56
C SER A 158 -5.99 -28.92 24.60
N ALA A 159 -5.60 -27.65 24.39
CA ALA A 159 -6.55 -26.55 24.26
C ALA A 159 -7.21 -26.58 22.88
N SER A 160 -8.53 -26.37 22.88
CA SER A 160 -9.34 -26.33 21.67
C SER A 160 -9.41 -24.91 21.12
N TYR A 161 -8.96 -24.70 19.88
CA TYR A 161 -8.96 -23.40 19.24
C TYR A 161 -10.10 -23.31 18.22
N GLU A 162 -10.89 -22.26 18.35
CA GLU A 162 -11.94 -21.91 17.42
C GLU A 162 -11.36 -21.09 16.26
N PRO A 163 -11.66 -21.46 15.00
CA PRO A 163 -11.25 -20.69 13.83
C PRO A 163 -12.17 -19.49 13.59
N TRP A 164 -11.59 -18.31 13.50
CA TRP A 164 -12.26 -17.04 13.22
C TRP A 164 -11.75 -16.48 11.89
N LEU A 165 -12.67 -16.13 10.99
CA LEU A 165 -12.37 -15.35 9.81
C LEU A 165 -12.57 -13.87 10.16
N GLY A 166 -11.49 -13.10 10.20
CA GLY A 166 -11.53 -11.65 10.41
C GLY A 166 -11.30 -10.91 9.10
N VAL A 167 -12.12 -9.91 8.80
CA VAL A 167 -11.99 -9.06 7.60
C VAL A 167 -12.14 -7.60 7.98
N CYS A 168 -11.16 -6.78 7.57
CA CYS A 168 -11.15 -5.34 7.73
C CYS A 168 -11.66 -4.70 6.44
N PHE A 169 -12.90 -4.24 6.49
CA PHE A 169 -13.55 -3.53 5.41
C PHE A 169 -13.33 -2.03 5.54
N LYS A 170 -12.87 -1.41 4.45
CA LYS A 170 -12.89 0.03 4.26
C LYS A 170 -14.19 0.42 3.56
N VAL A 171 -15.00 1.20 4.25
CA VAL A 171 -16.19 1.82 3.69
C VAL A 171 -15.84 3.27 3.37
N GLU A 172 -15.89 3.62 2.09
CA GLU A 172 -15.66 4.98 1.61
C GLU A 172 -16.99 5.56 1.15
N MET A 173 -17.41 6.65 1.80
CA MET A 173 -18.59 7.44 1.44
C MET A 173 -18.08 8.72 0.80
N THR A 174 -18.24 8.83 -0.52
CA THR A 174 -17.69 9.92 -1.32
C THR A 174 -18.78 10.72 -1.99
N CYS A 175 -18.66 12.04 -1.90
CA CYS A 175 -19.36 13.07 -2.67
C CYS A 175 -18.37 14.23 -2.85
N ASP A 176 -18.79 15.47 -2.58
CA ASP A 176 -17.91 16.64 -2.43
C ASP A 176 -16.90 16.47 -1.29
N LEU A 177 -17.29 15.71 -0.26
CA LEU A 177 -16.43 15.27 0.83
C LEU A 177 -16.21 13.76 0.77
N LYS A 178 -15.07 13.31 1.30
CA LYS A 178 -14.75 11.89 1.45
C LYS A 178 -14.71 11.53 2.94
N CYS A 179 -15.59 10.62 3.35
CA CYS A 179 -15.53 9.96 4.64
C CYS A 179 -15.03 8.53 4.44
N GLU A 180 -14.01 8.13 5.22
CA GLU A 180 -13.49 6.76 5.22
C GLU A 180 -13.69 6.17 6.61
N GLN A 181 -14.24 4.95 6.66
CA GLN A 181 -14.46 4.22 7.90
C GLN A 181 -13.89 2.81 7.78
N LEU A 182 -13.19 2.37 8.83
CA LEU A 182 -12.65 1.02 8.94
C LEU A 182 -13.56 0.19 9.83
N ASN A 183 -14.09 -0.91 9.28
CA ASN A 183 -14.94 -1.86 9.98
C ASN A 183 -14.24 -3.20 10.01
N PHE A 184 -13.71 -3.58 11.18
CA PHE A 184 -13.09 -4.89 11.36
C PHE A 184 -14.09 -5.84 12.03
N ILE A 185 -14.50 -6.84 11.26
CA ILE A 185 -15.59 -7.77 11.61
C ILE A 185 -15.02 -9.19 11.58
N GLY A 186 -15.38 -9.99 12.58
CA GLY A 186 -14.98 -11.39 12.67
C GLY A 186 -16.19 -12.32 12.67
N ILE A 187 -16.09 -13.45 11.99
CA ILE A 187 -17.06 -14.55 12.07
C ILE A 187 -16.36 -15.82 12.54
N SER A 188 -16.97 -16.53 13.48
CA SER A 188 -16.52 -17.89 13.80
C SER A 188 -16.90 -18.86 12.68
N LEU A 189 -15.93 -19.61 12.16
CA LEU A 189 -16.16 -20.68 11.20
C LEU A 189 -16.65 -21.98 11.87
N ALA A 190 -16.65 -22.05 13.19
CA ALA A 190 -17.25 -23.13 13.95
C ALA A 190 -18.69 -22.80 14.37
N SER A 191 -18.93 -21.68 15.04
CA SER A 191 -20.26 -21.35 15.59
C SER A 191 -21.11 -20.45 14.70
N GLY A 192 -20.49 -19.76 13.73
CA GLY A 192 -21.18 -18.79 12.87
C GLY A 192 -21.57 -17.47 13.55
N VAL A 193 -21.12 -17.25 14.78
CA VAL A 193 -21.31 -15.99 15.48
C VAL A 193 -20.47 -14.89 14.82
N ILE A 194 -21.12 -13.76 14.53
CA ILE A 194 -20.47 -12.55 14.00
C ILE A 194 -20.19 -11.59 15.15
N VAL A 195 -19.00 -10.99 15.15
CA VAL A 195 -18.53 -10.03 16.15
C VAL A 195 -18.05 -8.77 15.45
N ASP A 196 -18.69 -7.64 15.74
CA ASP A 196 -18.17 -6.32 15.40
C ASP A 196 -16.95 -5.95 16.24
N HIS A 197 -16.15 -5.02 15.74
CA HIS A 197 -14.95 -4.54 16.42
C HIS A 197 -14.03 -5.70 16.83
N PHE A 198 -13.75 -6.60 15.89
CA PHE A 198 -12.96 -7.80 16.15
C PHE A 198 -11.57 -7.48 16.71
N GLU A 199 -11.03 -6.28 16.45
CA GLU A 199 -9.79 -5.76 17.06
C GLU A 199 -9.88 -5.70 18.57
N LYS A 200 -11.06 -5.39 19.12
CA LYS A 200 -11.28 -5.37 20.57
C LYS A 200 -11.17 -6.79 21.12
N LYS A 201 -11.71 -7.78 20.42
CA LYS A 201 -11.58 -9.19 20.81
C LYS A 201 -10.12 -9.66 20.80
N LEU A 202 -9.34 -9.23 19.81
CA LEU A 202 -7.91 -9.55 19.73
C LEU A 202 -7.06 -8.83 20.80
N THR A 203 -7.48 -7.65 21.24
CA THR A 203 -6.75 -6.85 22.26
C THR A 203 -7.20 -7.15 23.69
N LEU A 204 -8.39 -7.70 23.87
CA LEU A 204 -8.98 -8.06 25.16
C LEU A 204 -8.13 -9.14 25.85
N GLY A 205 -7.30 -8.75 26.80
CA GLY A 205 -6.46 -9.67 27.58
C GLY A 205 -5.01 -9.78 27.11
N SER A 206 -4.50 -8.84 26.30
CA SER A 206 -3.11 -8.84 25.81
C SER A 206 -2.72 -10.15 25.11
N LEU A 207 -3.63 -10.67 24.29
CA LEU A 207 -3.39 -11.89 23.51
C LEU A 207 -2.15 -11.69 22.63
N GLN A 208 -1.18 -12.58 22.79
CA GLN A 208 -0.05 -12.68 21.88
C GLN A 208 -0.45 -13.60 20.73
N LEU A 209 -0.20 -13.17 19.50
CA LEU A 209 -0.52 -13.94 18.30
C LEU A 209 0.77 -14.40 17.65
N THR A 210 0.82 -15.66 17.22
CA THR A 210 1.96 -16.26 16.53
C THR A 210 1.53 -16.86 15.20
N PRO A 211 2.35 -16.75 14.13
CA PRO A 211 2.05 -17.36 12.84
C PRO A 211 2.27 -18.88 12.82
N ARG A 212 2.83 -19.47 13.88
CA ARG A 212 3.09 -20.91 13.98
C ARG A 212 2.09 -21.57 14.92
N LEU A 213 1.65 -22.77 14.53
CA LEU A 213 0.80 -23.59 15.39
C LEU A 213 1.53 -23.88 16.72
N PRO A 214 0.98 -23.47 17.87
CA PRO A 214 1.60 -23.72 19.15
C PRO A 214 1.49 -25.18 19.61
N GLU A 215 2.34 -25.57 20.56
CA GLU A 215 2.32 -26.89 21.17
C GLU A 215 1.06 -27.12 22.04
N ASN A 216 0.60 -28.37 22.13
CA ASN A 216 -0.56 -28.79 22.92
C ASN A 216 -1.87 -28.06 22.58
N VAL A 217 -2.05 -27.69 21.31
CA VAL A 217 -3.27 -27.06 20.78
C VAL A 217 -3.85 -27.91 19.64
N HIS A 218 -5.18 -28.00 19.57
CA HIS A 218 -5.89 -28.58 18.43
C HIS A 218 -6.94 -27.60 17.90
N ILE A 219 -7.11 -27.59 16.59
CA ILE A 219 -8.05 -26.70 15.89
C ILE A 219 -9.41 -27.41 15.78
N LYS A 220 -10.49 -26.72 16.14
CA LYS A 220 -11.86 -27.19 15.93
C LYS A 220 -12.14 -27.29 14.41
N PRO A 221 -12.88 -28.31 13.96
CA PRO A 221 -13.24 -28.45 12.55
C PRO A 221 -14.09 -27.26 12.10
N TYR A 222 -14.00 -26.94 10.81
CA TYR A 222 -14.79 -25.88 10.21
C TYR A 222 -16.20 -26.41 9.96
N GLU A 223 -17.19 -25.86 10.64
CA GLU A 223 -18.60 -26.15 10.33
C GLU A 223 -19.02 -25.43 9.05
N MET A 224 -18.35 -24.33 8.71
CA MET A 224 -18.58 -23.55 7.50
C MET A 224 -17.29 -23.28 6.74
N SER A 225 -17.37 -23.27 5.42
CA SER A 225 -16.23 -22.89 4.58
C SER A 225 -15.93 -21.39 4.72
N PRO A 226 -14.66 -20.98 4.53
CA PRO A 226 -14.29 -19.56 4.53
C PRO A 226 -15.07 -18.73 3.50
N THR A 227 -15.41 -19.31 2.34
CA THR A 227 -16.21 -18.64 1.30
C THR A 227 -17.60 -18.26 1.81
N VAL A 228 -18.30 -19.22 2.44
CA VAL A 228 -19.61 -18.96 3.06
C VAL A 228 -19.48 -17.96 4.22
N GLY A 229 -18.38 -18.02 4.96
CA GLY A 229 -18.05 -17.02 5.99
C GLY A 229 -17.96 -15.60 5.43
N THR A 230 -17.27 -15.42 4.29
CA THR A 230 -17.15 -14.13 3.62
C THR A 230 -18.50 -13.62 3.13
N GLU A 231 -19.31 -14.45 2.48
CA GLU A 231 -20.66 -14.07 2.02
C GLU A 231 -21.53 -13.59 3.18
N ARG A 232 -21.44 -14.24 4.35
CA ARG A 232 -22.16 -13.80 5.55
C ARG A 232 -21.65 -12.47 6.10
N LEU A 233 -20.33 -12.25 6.09
CA LEU A 233 -19.74 -10.97 6.50
C LEU A 233 -20.16 -9.83 5.57
N GLU A 234 -20.19 -10.06 4.25
CA GLU A 234 -20.65 -9.09 3.25
C GLU A 234 -22.14 -8.76 3.43
N ALA A 235 -22.98 -9.78 3.62
CA ALA A 235 -24.40 -9.59 3.89
C ALA A 235 -24.63 -8.80 5.19
N TYR A 236 -23.88 -9.14 6.26
CA TYR A 236 -23.93 -8.44 7.54
C TYR A 236 -23.51 -6.96 7.42
N LEU A 237 -22.43 -6.70 6.68
CA LEU A 237 -21.99 -5.33 6.45
C LEU A 237 -23.01 -4.56 5.62
N THR A 238 -23.61 -5.19 4.61
CA THR A 238 -24.62 -4.56 3.76
C THR A 238 -25.88 -4.21 4.55
N SER A 239 -26.36 -5.10 5.43
CA SER A 239 -27.49 -4.78 6.32
C SER A 239 -27.14 -3.64 7.26
N LYS A 240 -25.92 -3.63 7.83
CA LYS A 240 -25.45 -2.56 8.71
C LYS A 240 -25.38 -1.21 8.00
N LEU A 241 -24.91 -1.20 6.75
CA LEU A 241 -24.86 0.01 5.93
C LEU A 241 -26.27 0.49 5.56
N ALA A 242 -27.20 -0.41 5.25
CA ALA A 242 -28.58 -0.06 4.92
C ALA A 242 -29.34 0.65 6.07
N GLU A 243 -28.93 0.43 7.32
CA GLU A 243 -29.51 1.07 8.51
C GLU A 243 -28.93 2.46 8.80
N LEU A 244 -27.86 2.88 8.13
CA LEU A 244 -27.23 4.18 8.35
C LEU A 244 -28.08 5.34 7.80
N ASP A 245 -27.88 6.52 8.38
CA ASP A 245 -28.46 7.75 7.85
C ASP A 245 -27.71 8.20 6.57
N TYR A 246 -28.49 8.38 5.50
CA TYR A 246 -28.03 8.84 4.19
C TYR A 246 -28.52 10.25 3.84
N SER A 247 -28.95 11.03 4.83
CA SER A 247 -29.28 12.45 4.68
C SER A 247 -28.23 13.24 3.89
N TRP A 248 -26.94 12.98 4.17
CA TRP A 248 -25.82 13.58 3.43
C TRP A 248 -25.86 13.31 1.91
N ALA A 249 -26.33 12.13 1.49
CA ALA A 249 -26.41 11.75 0.10
C ALA A 249 -27.59 12.44 -0.61
N GLU A 250 -28.70 12.67 0.10
CA GLU A 250 -29.82 13.45 -0.41
C GLU A 250 -29.42 14.92 -0.60
N GLU A 251 -28.77 15.51 0.40
CA GLU A 251 -28.25 16.88 0.29
C GLU A 251 -27.23 17.02 -0.85
N ALA A 252 -26.33 16.05 -1.01
CA ALA A 252 -25.36 16.04 -2.12
C ALA A 252 -26.05 15.97 -3.49
N ARG A 253 -27.13 15.18 -3.63
CA ARG A 253 -27.94 15.14 -4.87
C ARG A 253 -28.64 16.46 -5.14
N GLU A 254 -29.13 17.14 -4.11
CA GLU A 254 -29.76 18.45 -4.27
C GLU A 254 -28.75 19.51 -4.70
N ARG A 255 -27.56 19.52 -4.08
CA ARG A 255 -26.43 20.38 -4.51
C ARG A 255 -26.03 20.10 -5.95
N LEU A 256 -25.87 18.82 -6.33
CA LEU A 256 -25.60 18.42 -7.71
C LEU A 256 -26.66 18.97 -8.67
N ARG A 257 -27.95 18.87 -8.33
CA ARG A 257 -29.05 19.38 -9.16
C ARG A 257 -28.94 20.90 -9.37
N LEU A 258 -28.61 21.65 -8.32
CA LEU A 258 -28.43 23.10 -8.40
C LEU A 258 -27.21 23.47 -9.27
N GLU A 259 -26.07 22.79 -9.08
CA GLU A 259 -24.86 23.01 -9.86
C GLU A 259 -25.07 22.69 -11.36
N LEU A 260 -25.75 21.58 -11.66
CA LEU A 260 -26.11 21.25 -13.05
C LEU A 260 -27.02 22.30 -13.67
N ALA A 261 -28.01 22.81 -12.94
CA ALA A 261 -28.89 23.87 -13.44
C ALA A 261 -28.11 25.17 -13.76
N ILE A 262 -27.09 25.51 -12.96
CA ILE A 262 -26.22 26.66 -13.22
C ILE A 262 -25.42 26.44 -14.52
N ILE A 263 -24.86 25.24 -14.69
CA ILE A 263 -24.11 24.87 -15.90
C ILE A 263 -25.02 24.92 -17.13
N ASP A 264 -26.23 24.37 -17.04
CA ASP A 264 -27.20 24.36 -18.14
C ASP A 264 -27.54 25.78 -18.60
N VAL A 265 -27.84 26.70 -17.67
CA VAL A 265 -28.13 28.10 -17.99
C VAL A 265 -26.92 28.80 -18.63
N TYR A 266 -25.71 28.57 -18.12
CA TYR A 266 -24.49 29.19 -18.66
C TYR A 266 -24.20 28.73 -20.10
N TYR A 267 -24.39 27.45 -20.40
CA TYR A 267 -24.12 26.89 -21.73
C TYR A 267 -25.29 27.04 -22.71
N GLU A 268 -26.51 27.32 -22.25
CA GLU A 268 -27.70 27.43 -23.10
C GLU A 268 -27.53 28.46 -24.24
N GLU A 269 -26.96 29.63 -23.95
CA GLU A 269 -26.73 30.67 -24.97
C GLU A 269 -25.59 30.29 -25.91
N MET A 270 -24.51 29.69 -25.39
CA MET A 270 -23.33 29.31 -26.19
C MET A 270 -23.61 28.14 -27.13
N LEU A 271 -24.56 27.25 -26.78
CA LEU A 271 -24.98 26.13 -27.63
C LEU A 271 -25.84 26.58 -28.84
N LYS A 272 -26.35 27.83 -28.83
CA LYS A 272 -27.11 28.42 -29.95
C LYS A 272 -26.20 29.06 -31.02
N GLU A 273 -24.87 28.96 -30.89
CA GLU A 273 -23.90 29.49 -31.86
C GLU A 273 -24.12 28.88 -33.26
N PRO A 274 -24.23 29.71 -34.33
CA PRO A 274 -24.52 29.24 -35.69
C PRO A 274 -23.34 28.55 -36.39
N ASP A 275 -22.10 28.79 -35.93
CA ASP A 275 -20.89 28.16 -36.45
C ASP A 275 -20.76 26.72 -35.91
N GLU A 276 -20.79 25.74 -36.82
CA GLU A 276 -20.84 24.32 -36.48
C GLU A 276 -19.59 23.84 -35.72
N GLU A 277 -18.40 24.33 -36.09
CA GLU A 277 -17.14 23.95 -35.42
C GLU A 277 -17.10 24.47 -33.98
N LYS A 278 -17.56 25.71 -33.77
CA LYS A 278 -17.61 26.32 -32.44
C LYS A 278 -18.67 25.66 -31.57
N ARG A 279 -19.84 25.35 -32.14
CA ARG A 279 -20.92 24.67 -31.42
C ARG A 279 -20.49 23.30 -30.91
N LEU A 280 -19.81 22.50 -31.74
CA LEU A 280 -19.28 21.20 -31.34
C LEU A 280 -18.24 21.34 -30.21
N ALA A 281 -17.35 22.33 -30.30
CA ALA A 281 -16.37 22.59 -29.24
C ALA A 281 -17.04 23.00 -27.91
N VAL A 282 -18.11 23.80 -27.96
CA VAL A 282 -18.90 24.18 -26.78
C VAL A 282 -19.63 22.97 -26.20
N GLU A 283 -20.20 22.11 -27.03
CA GLU A 283 -20.88 20.88 -26.59
C GLU A 283 -19.91 19.89 -25.92
N GLU A 284 -18.71 19.73 -26.45
CA GLU A 284 -17.66 18.94 -25.80
C GLU A 284 -17.28 19.53 -24.44
N GLN A 285 -17.12 20.85 -24.34
CA GLN A 285 -16.83 21.51 -23.07
C GLN A 285 -17.98 21.34 -22.06
N TYR A 286 -19.22 21.54 -22.48
CA TYR A 286 -20.42 21.33 -21.67
C TYR A 286 -20.47 19.88 -21.17
N SER A 287 -20.33 18.90 -22.07
CA SER A 287 -20.38 17.48 -21.69
C SER A 287 -19.25 17.09 -20.73
N ARG A 288 -18.05 17.66 -20.90
CA ARG A 288 -16.92 17.45 -19.98
C ARG A 288 -17.21 18.03 -18.61
N ARG A 289 -17.71 19.27 -18.54
CA ARG A 289 -18.08 19.92 -17.28
C ARG A 289 -19.21 19.21 -16.58
N HIS A 290 -20.26 18.83 -17.31
CA HIS A 290 -21.37 18.06 -16.77
C HIS A 290 -20.89 16.73 -16.18
N LYS A 291 -20.04 15.98 -16.90
CA LYS A 291 -19.43 14.73 -16.38
C LYS A 291 -18.56 14.96 -15.16
N GLU A 292 -17.77 16.04 -15.15
CA GLU A 292 -16.93 16.43 -14.01
C GLU A 292 -17.78 16.73 -12.78
N THR A 293 -18.84 17.54 -12.90
CA THR A 293 -19.74 17.90 -11.80
C THR A 293 -20.49 16.68 -11.27
N VAL A 294 -21.01 15.82 -12.15
CA VAL A 294 -21.61 14.53 -11.72
C VAL A 294 -20.57 13.70 -10.98
N TRP A 295 -19.35 13.56 -11.52
CA TRP A 295 -18.30 12.77 -10.86
C TRP A 295 -17.94 13.29 -9.46
N GLN A 296 -17.95 14.62 -9.25
CA GLN A 296 -17.64 15.25 -7.96
C GLN A 296 -18.78 15.11 -6.93
N TYR A 297 -20.03 15.39 -7.30
CA TYR A 297 -21.13 15.47 -6.33
C TYR A 297 -22.00 14.22 -6.24
N GLU A 298 -21.89 13.27 -7.18
CA GLU A 298 -22.67 12.04 -7.13
C GLU A 298 -22.27 11.20 -5.91
N PRO A 299 -23.18 10.99 -4.95
CA PRO A 299 -22.87 10.25 -3.73
C PRO A 299 -22.65 8.78 -4.05
N LYS A 300 -21.52 8.25 -3.60
CA LYS A 300 -21.10 6.86 -3.84
C LYS A 300 -20.63 6.24 -2.53
N VAL A 301 -21.01 4.98 -2.33
CA VAL A 301 -20.52 4.16 -1.22
C VAL A 301 -19.72 3.02 -1.84
N THR A 302 -18.42 2.98 -1.54
CA THR A 302 -17.52 1.92 -2.01
C THR A 302 -17.05 1.11 -0.81
N VAL A 303 -17.15 -0.21 -0.91
CA VAL A 303 -16.66 -1.14 0.12
C VAL A 303 -15.49 -1.91 -0.45
N SER A 304 -14.37 -1.96 0.27
CA SER A 304 -13.19 -2.75 -0.11
C SER A 304 -12.62 -3.49 1.09
N ALA A 305 -12.18 -4.74 0.92
CA ALA A 305 -11.47 -5.47 1.96
C ALA A 305 -9.97 -5.10 1.91
N ILE A 306 -9.43 -4.53 2.99
CA ILE A 306 -8.01 -4.15 3.07
C ILE A 306 -7.17 -5.35 3.53
N THR A 307 -7.58 -5.94 4.65
CA THR A 307 -6.84 -7.02 5.33
C THR A 307 -7.83 -8.06 5.78
N TYR A 308 -7.48 -9.33 5.60
CA TYR A 308 -8.26 -10.45 6.08
C TYR A 308 -7.34 -11.51 6.66
N GLY A 309 -7.87 -12.37 7.51
CA GLY A 309 -7.09 -13.44 8.07
C GLY A 309 -7.89 -14.48 8.82
N LEU A 310 -7.26 -15.63 9.00
CA LEU A 310 -7.75 -16.70 9.86
C LEU A 310 -7.03 -16.61 11.20
N PHE A 311 -7.81 -16.40 12.25
CA PHE A 311 -7.36 -16.29 13.63
C PHE A 311 -7.86 -17.51 14.40
N HIS A 312 -6.95 -18.28 14.97
CA HIS A 312 -7.30 -19.43 15.79
C HIS A 312 -7.18 -19.01 17.25
N LEU A 313 -8.32 -18.79 17.88
CA LEU A 313 -8.41 -18.29 19.25
C LEU A 313 -8.87 -19.41 20.17
N ARG A 314 -8.41 -19.41 21.42
CA ARG A 314 -8.85 -20.37 22.41
C ARG A 314 -10.37 -20.28 22.57
N SER A 315 -11.05 -21.41 22.41
CA SER A 315 -12.47 -21.50 22.72
C SER A 315 -12.66 -21.28 24.22
N THR A 316 -13.35 -20.19 24.57
CA THR A 316 -13.87 -19.97 25.92
C THR A 316 -15.00 -20.93 26.23
#